data_AF-A0A0F7KHE6-F1
#
_entry.id   AF-A0A0F7KHE6-F1
#
_cell.length_a   1.000
_cell.length_b   1.000
_cell.length_c   1.000
_cell.angle_alpha   90.00
_cell.angle_beta   90.00
_cell.angle_gamma   90.00
#
_symmetry.space_group_name_H-M   'P 1'
#
loop_
_entity.id
_entity.type
_entity.pdbx_description
1 polymer ?
#
loop_
_entity_poly.entity_id
_entity_poly.type
_entity_poly.pdbx_seq_one_letter_code
_entity_poly.pdbx_strand_id
1 'polypeptide(L)'
;MAPVTTSSMALLLLLSLMAIAKAGIAFPQNPGCPNTEDKNFPQHVKVNLNILNGNTNSRRPSDYHNRSTSPWNLHRNKDPERYPPVIWEAKCRHLGCVSADGTVNYHMNSVPIQQEILVLRRESQHCPHSFRLEKMLVAV
;
A
#
# COMPACT_ATOMS: atom_id res chain seq x y z
N MET A 1 34.88 -25.09 59.84
CA MET A 1 34.57 -23.76 59.26
C MET A 1 34.41 -23.95 57.76
N ALA A 2 33.17 -24.00 57.27
CA ALA A 2 32.86 -24.19 55.85
C ALA A 2 32.67 -22.83 55.18
N PRO A 3 33.06 -22.66 53.89
CA PRO A 3 33.15 -21.35 53.27
C PRO A 3 31.78 -20.86 52.80
N VAL A 4 31.37 -19.72 53.33
CA VAL A 4 30.15 -18.98 52.93
C VAL A 4 30.54 -18.05 51.77
N THR A 5 30.71 -18.59 50.56
CA THR A 5 31.08 -17.76 49.38
C THR A 5 30.28 -18.05 48.11
N THR A 6 29.45 -19.09 48.07
CA THR A 6 28.66 -19.45 46.88
C THR A 6 27.33 -18.68 46.76
N SER A 7 26.76 -18.23 47.88
CA SER A 7 25.43 -17.59 47.92
C SER A 7 25.40 -16.18 47.31
N SER A 8 26.47 -15.40 47.50
CA SER A 8 26.54 -14.00 47.03
C SER A 8 26.58 -13.90 45.50
N MET A 9 27.33 -14.78 44.83
CA MET A 9 27.47 -14.78 43.37
C MET A 9 26.16 -15.17 42.66
N ALA A 10 25.41 -16.13 43.21
CA ALA A 10 24.12 -16.53 42.67
C ALA A 10 23.08 -15.39 42.78
N LEU A 11 23.09 -14.65 43.89
CA LEU A 11 22.22 -13.50 44.10
C LEU A 11 22.55 -12.35 43.13
N LEU A 12 23.84 -12.08 42.90
CA LEU A 12 24.30 -11.09 41.92
C LEU A 12 23.90 -11.44 40.48
N LEU A 13 23.96 -12.73 40.11
CA LEU A 13 23.51 -13.24 38.81
C LEU A 13 21.99 -13.14 38.62
N LEU A 14 21.21 -13.41 39.67
CA LEU A 14 19.75 -13.25 39.63
C LEU A 14 19.33 -11.78 39.51
N LEU A 15 20.02 -10.87 40.21
CA LEU A 15 19.76 -9.44 40.13
C LEU A 15 20.12 -8.87 38.74
N SER A 16 21.19 -9.33 38.11
CA SER A 16 21.56 -8.92 36.75
C SER A 16 20.58 -9.45 35.70
N LEU A 17 20.10 -10.70 35.82
CA LEU A 17 19.04 -11.24 34.96
C LEU A 17 17.73 -10.44 35.07
N MET A 18 17.34 -10.03 36.28
CA MET A 18 16.15 -9.19 36.50
C MET A 18 16.33 -7.76 35.96
N ALA A 19 17.54 -7.20 36.00
CA ALA A 19 17.84 -5.91 35.39
C ALA A 19 17.73 -5.97 33.85
N ILE A 20 18.18 -7.07 33.23
CA ILE A 20 18.06 -7.30 31.78
C ILE A 20 16.59 -7.50 31.37
N ALA A 21 15.79 -8.18 32.20
CA ALA A 21 14.36 -8.38 31.93
C ALA A 21 13.51 -7.12 32.08
N LYS A 22 13.91 -6.16 32.94
CA LYS A 22 13.24 -4.85 33.09
C LYS A 22 13.65 -3.82 32.04
N ALA A 23 14.81 -3.97 31.43
CA ALA A 23 15.14 -3.28 30.19
C ALA A 23 14.43 -4.00 29.02
N GLY A 24 13.09 -3.94 29.03
CA GLY A 24 12.32 -4.29 27.85
C GLY A 24 12.94 -3.57 26.66
N ILE A 25 13.17 -4.30 25.56
CA ILE A 25 13.75 -3.78 24.33
C ILE A 25 12.95 -2.52 23.96
N ALA A 26 13.50 -1.35 24.28
CA ALA A 26 12.95 -0.09 23.87
C ALA A 26 13.13 -0.07 22.36
N PHE A 27 12.04 -0.28 21.63
CA PHE A 27 12.02 -0.02 20.20
C PHE A 27 12.55 1.41 20.03
N PRO A 28 13.63 1.62 19.26
CA PRO A 28 14.19 2.94 19.09
C PRO A 28 13.10 3.83 18.47
N GLN A 29 12.57 4.75 19.28
CA GLN A 29 11.73 5.82 18.78
C GLN A 29 12.65 6.71 17.94
N ASN A 30 12.42 6.70 16.62
CA ASN A 30 13.24 7.46 15.70
C ASN A 30 12.96 8.95 15.95
N PRO A 31 13.94 9.76 16.42
CA PRO A 31 13.70 11.12 16.92
C PRO A 31 13.26 12.12 15.84
N GLY A 32 13.15 11.70 14.57
CA GLY A 32 12.68 12.49 13.44
C GLY A 32 11.23 12.23 13.02
N CYS A 33 10.48 11.35 13.71
CA CYS A 33 9.10 11.04 13.35
C CYS A 33 8.12 11.78 14.27
N PRO A 34 7.11 12.49 13.71
CA PRO A 34 6.15 13.26 14.52
C PRO A 34 5.33 12.34 15.43
N ASN A 35 5.28 12.68 16.71
CA ASN A 35 4.43 12.01 17.69
C ASN A 35 2.95 12.35 17.44
N THR A 36 2.09 11.34 17.58
CA THR A 36 0.65 11.43 17.31
C THR A 36 -0.08 12.12 18.47
N GLU A 37 -0.04 13.44 18.55
CA GLU A 37 -0.80 14.19 19.56
C GLU A 37 -1.48 15.42 18.95
N ASP A 38 -2.70 15.26 18.43
CA ASP A 38 -3.66 16.37 18.29
C ASP A 38 -5.12 15.89 18.25
N LYS A 39 -6.02 16.63 18.93
CA LYS A 39 -7.29 16.11 19.49
C LYS A 39 -8.59 16.43 18.72
N ASN A 40 -8.54 17.05 17.55
CA ASN A 40 -9.78 17.46 16.84
C ASN A 40 -10.10 16.68 15.56
N PHE A 41 -9.13 16.00 14.95
CA PHE A 41 -9.31 15.06 13.83
C PHE A 41 -8.09 14.12 13.79
N PRO A 42 -8.24 12.80 13.57
CA PRO A 42 -7.08 11.92 13.55
C PRO A 42 -6.17 12.29 12.38
N GLN A 43 -5.00 12.86 12.69
CA GLN A 43 -3.98 13.19 11.69
C GLN A 43 -3.38 11.94 11.05
N HIS A 44 -3.40 10.81 11.78
CA HIS A 44 -2.92 9.51 11.33
C HIS A 44 -3.91 8.41 11.74
N VAL A 45 -3.99 7.35 10.93
CA VAL A 45 -4.81 6.17 11.21
C VAL A 45 -3.93 4.92 11.20
N LYS A 46 -4.19 3.99 12.13
CA LYS A 46 -3.50 2.70 12.15
C LYS A 46 -4.21 1.72 11.24
N VAL A 47 -3.53 1.28 10.19
CA VAL A 47 -4.06 0.31 9.23
C VAL A 47 -3.46 -1.07 9.50
N ASN A 48 -4.30 -2.11 9.49
CA ASN A 48 -3.81 -3.49 9.49
C ASN A 48 -3.38 -3.88 8.07
N LEU A 49 -2.11 -4.26 7.91
CA LEU A 49 -1.54 -4.63 6.60
C LEU A 49 -1.97 -6.03 6.13
N ASN A 50 -2.70 -6.78 6.94
CA ASN A 50 -3.36 -8.02 6.51
C ASN A 50 -4.58 -7.68 5.64
N ILE A 51 -4.31 -7.22 4.42
CA ILE A 51 -5.32 -6.84 3.44
C ILE A 51 -6.09 -8.11 3.06
N LEU A 52 -7.33 -8.20 3.56
CA LEU A 52 -8.26 -9.25 3.17
C LEU A 52 -8.58 -9.06 1.70
N ASN A 53 -8.04 -9.93 0.85
CA ASN A 53 -8.32 -9.91 -0.58
C ASN A 53 -9.75 -10.41 -0.83
N GLY A 54 -10.72 -9.51 -0.68
CA GLY A 54 -12.15 -9.81 -0.88
C GLY A 54 -12.54 -9.98 -2.35
N ASN A 55 -11.63 -9.75 -3.30
CA ASN A 55 -11.92 -9.81 -4.73
C ASN A 55 -11.38 -11.11 -5.34
N THR A 56 -12.22 -12.14 -5.35
CA THR A 56 -12.10 -13.25 -6.28
C THR A 56 -12.35 -12.70 -7.67
N ASN A 57 -11.32 -12.68 -8.53
CA ASN A 57 -11.35 -12.36 -9.96
C ASN A 57 -12.75 -12.02 -10.49
N SER A 58 -13.13 -10.72 -10.46
CA SER A 58 -14.41 -10.30 -11.04
C SER A 58 -14.48 -10.91 -12.43
N ARG A 59 -15.50 -11.74 -12.70
CA ARG A 59 -15.72 -12.45 -13.97
C ARG A 59 -15.90 -11.44 -15.12
N ARG A 60 -14.86 -10.70 -15.47
CA ARG A 60 -14.75 -9.93 -16.69
C ARG A 60 -14.24 -10.91 -17.73
N PRO A 61 -15.01 -11.21 -18.80
CA PRO A 61 -14.44 -11.71 -20.03
C PRO A 61 -13.17 -10.93 -20.34
N SER A 62 -12.06 -11.66 -20.39
CA SER A 62 -10.71 -11.10 -20.47
C SER A 62 -10.47 -10.29 -21.76
N ASP A 63 -11.38 -10.37 -22.72
CA ASP A 63 -11.24 -9.89 -24.09
C ASP A 63 -12.10 -8.66 -24.45
N TYR A 64 -12.81 -8.05 -23.50
CA TYR A 64 -13.64 -6.86 -23.77
C TYR A 64 -12.87 -5.72 -24.44
N HIS A 65 -11.62 -5.52 -24.03
CA HIS A 65 -10.72 -4.52 -24.62
C HIS A 65 -10.47 -4.73 -26.12
N ASN A 66 -10.66 -5.96 -26.62
CA ASN A 66 -10.55 -6.31 -28.04
C ASN A 66 -11.90 -6.35 -28.77
N ARG A 67 -12.99 -6.70 -28.08
CA ARG A 67 -14.33 -6.86 -28.69
C ARG A 67 -15.21 -5.62 -28.63
N SER A 68 -14.80 -4.62 -27.85
CA SER A 68 -15.50 -3.33 -27.78
C SER A 68 -15.48 -2.64 -29.14
N THR A 69 -16.55 -1.89 -29.44
CA THR A 69 -16.57 -0.92 -30.55
C THR A 69 -15.60 0.24 -30.29
N SER A 70 -15.22 0.50 -29.04
CA SER A 70 -14.19 1.47 -28.66
C SER A 70 -13.00 0.74 -28.01
N PRO A 71 -12.21 -0.04 -28.77
CA PRO A 71 -11.20 -0.92 -28.18
C PRO A 71 -10.08 -0.13 -27.49
N TRP A 72 -9.46 -0.75 -26.48
CA TRP A 72 -8.39 -0.13 -25.69
C TRP A 72 -7.20 -1.07 -25.47
N ASN A 73 -6.04 -0.48 -25.19
CA ASN A 73 -4.87 -1.17 -24.67
C ASN A 73 -4.72 -0.90 -23.18
N LEU A 74 -4.08 -1.82 -22.46
CA LEU A 74 -3.74 -1.63 -21.06
C LEU A 74 -2.30 -1.12 -20.94
N HIS A 75 -2.15 0.07 -20.37
CA HIS A 75 -0.86 0.66 -20.03
C HIS A 75 -0.48 0.27 -18.60
N ARG A 76 0.77 -0.18 -18.42
CA ARG A 76 1.28 -0.63 -17.11
C ARG A 76 1.90 0.54 -16.35
N ASN A 77 1.18 1.11 -15.39
CA ASN A 77 1.68 2.15 -14.49
C ASN A 77 2.32 1.50 -13.24
N LYS A 78 3.65 1.58 -13.11
CA LYS A 78 4.40 1.04 -11.96
C LYS A 78 5.01 2.16 -11.13
N ASP A 79 4.72 2.16 -9.84
CA ASP A 79 5.34 3.04 -8.84
C ASP A 79 5.74 2.19 -7.61
N PRO A 80 7.05 1.99 -7.34
CA PRO A 80 7.51 1.18 -6.21
C PRO A 80 7.19 1.81 -4.85
N GLU A 81 6.90 3.11 -4.80
CA GLU A 81 6.58 3.84 -3.57
C GLU A 81 5.06 3.88 -3.31
N ARG A 82 4.26 3.16 -4.11
CA ARG A 82 2.79 3.13 -4.03
C ARG A 82 2.26 1.71 -3.77
N TYR A 83 1.14 1.63 -3.06
CA TYR A 83 0.31 0.44 -2.98
C TYR A 83 -1.08 0.71 -3.59
N PRO A 84 -1.56 -0.09 -4.57
CA PRO A 84 -0.82 -1.17 -5.24
C PRO A 84 0.33 -0.62 -6.11
N PRO A 85 1.44 -1.36 -6.23
CA PRO A 85 2.63 -0.90 -6.95
C PRO A 85 2.46 -0.91 -8.47
N VAL A 86 1.45 -1.63 -8.98
CA VAL A 86 1.14 -1.73 -10.39
C VAL A 86 -0.35 -1.49 -10.58
N ILE A 87 -0.68 -0.57 -11.48
CA ILE A 87 -2.04 -0.26 -11.93
C ILE A 87 -2.06 -0.40 -13.45
N TRP A 88 -3.07 -1.06 -13.98
CA TRP A 88 -3.30 -1.17 -15.42
C TRP A 88 -4.35 -0.13 -15.83
N GLU A 89 -3.97 0.78 -16.73
CA GLU A 89 -4.80 1.90 -17.15
C GLU A 89 -5.25 1.71 -18.61
N ALA A 90 -6.54 1.90 -18.89
CA ALA A 90 -7.07 1.80 -20.24
C ALA A 90 -6.67 3.00 -21.11
N LYS A 91 -6.26 2.72 -22.35
CA LYS A 91 -6.01 3.73 -23.39
C LYS A 91 -6.73 3.35 -24.68
N CYS A 92 -7.72 4.14 -25.08
CA CYS A 92 -8.45 3.96 -26.33
C CYS A 92 -7.49 3.87 -27.53
N ARG A 93 -7.73 2.93 -28.44
CA ARG A 93 -6.88 2.71 -29.63
C ARG A 93 -7.12 3.73 -30.74
N HIS A 94 -8.34 4.26 -30.81
CA HIS A 94 -8.79 5.19 -31.84
C HIS A 94 -9.46 6.40 -31.19
N LEU A 95 -9.55 7.50 -31.94
CA LEU A 95 -10.42 8.62 -31.56
C LEU A 95 -11.89 8.29 -31.84
N GLY A 96 -12.16 7.61 -32.96
CA GLY A 96 -13.48 7.12 -33.34
C GLY A 96 -13.82 5.73 -32.79
N CYS A 97 -15.01 5.21 -33.12
CA CYS A 97 -15.41 3.83 -32.81
C CYS A 97 -15.26 2.93 -34.05
N VAL A 98 -15.12 1.62 -33.85
CA VAL A 98 -15.07 0.60 -34.90
C VAL A 98 -16.49 0.13 -35.24
N SER A 99 -16.86 0.18 -36.52
CA SER A 99 -18.15 -0.31 -37.03
C SER A 99 -18.12 -1.81 -37.35
N ALA A 100 -19.27 -2.39 -37.71
CA ALA A 100 -19.42 -3.82 -37.97
C ALA A 100 -18.58 -4.35 -39.15
N ASP A 101 -18.17 -3.47 -40.05
CA ASP A 101 -17.25 -3.73 -41.16
C ASP A 101 -15.76 -3.73 -40.75
N GLY A 102 -15.46 -3.39 -39.49
CA GLY A 102 -14.11 -3.28 -38.96
C GLY A 102 -13.40 -1.96 -39.28
N THR A 103 -14.09 -0.96 -39.85
CA THR A 103 -13.52 0.36 -40.14
C THR A 103 -13.76 1.35 -39.01
N VAL A 104 -12.96 2.42 -38.94
CA VAL A 104 -13.13 3.46 -37.91
C VAL A 104 -14.14 4.49 -38.39
N ASN A 105 -15.24 4.60 -37.64
CA ASN A 105 -16.26 5.63 -37.80
C ASN A 105 -15.95 6.85 -36.91
N TYR A 106 -15.62 7.98 -37.54
CA TYR A 106 -15.29 9.25 -36.88
C TYR A 106 -16.52 10.10 -36.49
N HIS A 107 -17.74 9.65 -36.76
CA HIS A 107 -18.97 10.29 -36.25
C HIS A 107 -19.29 9.91 -34.81
N MET A 108 -18.52 8.98 -34.23
CA MET A 108 -18.60 8.52 -32.85
C MET A 108 -17.25 8.69 -32.19
N ASN A 109 -17.21 8.71 -30.85
CA ASN A 109 -15.97 8.90 -30.10
C ASN A 109 -15.68 7.73 -29.16
N SER A 110 -14.44 7.26 -29.17
CA SER A 110 -13.89 6.42 -28.12
C SER A 110 -13.41 7.31 -26.98
N VAL A 111 -14.04 7.18 -25.81
CA VAL A 111 -13.70 7.96 -24.61
C VAL A 111 -13.36 7.03 -23.45
N PRO A 112 -12.30 7.31 -22.67
CA PRO A 112 -11.95 6.49 -21.51
C PRO A 112 -12.96 6.70 -20.38
N ILE A 113 -13.35 5.61 -19.72
CA ILE A 113 -14.13 5.68 -18.48
C ILE A 113 -13.15 5.84 -17.32
N GLN A 114 -13.30 6.91 -16.55
CA GLN A 114 -12.40 7.22 -15.43
C GLN A 114 -13.04 6.82 -14.10
N GLN A 115 -12.21 6.33 -13.18
CA GLN A 115 -12.57 5.95 -11.83
C GLN A 115 -11.60 6.58 -10.83
N GLU A 116 -12.12 7.25 -9.80
CA GLU A 116 -11.31 7.66 -8.64
C GLU A 116 -11.08 6.44 -7.75
N ILE A 117 -9.81 6.17 -7.44
CA ILE A 117 -9.38 5.09 -6.56
C ILE A 117 -8.51 5.65 -5.42
N LEU A 118 -8.42 4.89 -4.34
CA LEU A 118 -7.53 5.17 -3.23
C LEU A 118 -6.23 4.39 -3.39
N VAL A 119 -5.11 5.07 -3.17
CA VAL A 119 -3.76 4.48 -3.17
C VAL A 119 -3.00 4.93 -1.93
N LEU A 120 -2.11 4.08 -1.42
CA LEU A 120 -1.19 4.46 -0.34
C LEU A 120 0.16 4.80 -0.95
N ARG A 121 0.77 5.90 -0.54
CA ARG A 121 2.12 6.30 -0.96
C ARG A 121 3.05 6.34 0.25
N ARG A 122 4.22 5.73 0.14
CA ARG A 122 5.23 5.76 1.20
C ARG A 122 5.76 7.18 1.34
N GLU A 123 5.71 7.72 2.55
CA GLU A 123 6.40 8.98 2.87
C GLU A 123 7.88 8.69 3.18
N SER A 124 8.74 9.69 2.99
CA SER A 124 10.22 9.64 2.96
C SER A 124 10.94 8.54 3.78
N GLN A 125 12.13 8.15 3.32
CA GLN A 125 12.98 7.07 3.87
C GLN A 125 13.32 7.16 5.38
N HIS A 126 13.06 8.28 6.05
CA HIS A 126 13.48 8.53 7.43
C HIS A 126 12.48 8.05 8.49
N CYS A 127 11.25 7.66 8.11
CA CYS A 127 10.27 7.10 9.03
C CYS A 127 9.72 5.75 8.52
N PRO A 128 10.08 4.63 9.16
CA PRO A 128 9.44 3.36 8.86
C PRO A 128 7.94 3.45 9.19
N HIS A 129 7.09 3.01 8.25
CA HIS A 129 5.62 2.91 8.37
C HIS A 129 4.80 4.20 8.20
N SER A 130 5.37 5.29 7.69
CA SER A 130 4.59 6.46 7.29
C SER A 130 4.05 6.31 5.87
N PHE A 131 2.72 6.38 5.73
CA PHE A 131 2.03 6.35 4.44
C PHE A 131 1.03 7.48 4.34
N ARG A 132 0.96 8.08 3.15
CA ARG A 132 -0.09 9.02 2.79
C ARG A 132 -1.15 8.32 1.97
N LEU A 133 -2.42 8.53 2.34
CA LEU A 133 -3.55 8.13 1.52
C LEU A 133 -3.76 9.18 0.43
N GLU A 134 -3.83 8.75 -0.82
CA GLU A 134 -4.02 9.61 -1.98
C GLU A 134 -5.20 9.14 -2.83
N LYS A 135 -5.83 10.09 -3.52
CA LYS A 135 -6.82 9.83 -4.57
C LYS A 135 -6.14 9.87 -5.93
N MET A 136 -6.47 8.92 -6.78
CA MET A 136 -5.93 8.82 -8.14
C MET A 136 -7.06 8.52 -9.13
N LEU A 137 -7.10 9.24 -10.25
CA LEU A 137 -7.99 8.93 -11.37
C LEU A 137 -7.34 7.91 -12.30
N VAL A 138 -8.04 6.83 -12.60
CA VAL A 138 -7.58 5.72 -13.46
C VAL A 138 -8.62 5.44 -14.54
N ALA A 139 -8.16 5.28 -15.78
CA ALA A 139 -9.01 4.79 -16.86
C ALA A 139 -9.17 3.26 -16.76
N VAL A 140 -10.41 2.74 -16.86
CA VAL A 140 -10.76 1.31 -16.70
C VAL A 140 -11.27 0.64 -17.96
#